data_AF-A0A8S3ZG58-F1
#
_entry.id   AF-A0A8S3ZG58-F1
#
_cell.length_a   1.000
_cell.length_b   1.000
_cell.length_c   1.000
_cell.angle_alpha   90.00
_cell.angle_beta   90.00
_cell.angle_gamma   90.00
#
_symmetry.space_group_name_H-M   'P 1'
#
loop_
_entity.id
_entity.type
_entity.pdbx_description
1 polymer ?
#
loop_
_entity_poly.entity_id
_entity_poly.type
_entity_poly.pdbx_seq_one_letter_code
_entity_poly.pdbx_strand_id
1 'polypeptide(L)'
;VSWNKVGREHFLSIGTEIWVQDANLEIAHYTWPAGISEWNLVFREARFEDSGLYDCQIISTEKLTFRVRLTVSEKPPHNPIISIEGKEFVESGQTVYLKCNTTEGDRMPEDLDWFKDGDKIEASEYPNILITKFRFKDTMTLVSELMIISGTGNDSGTYICRSSSDLIASVEVNVLVADSSNVKRGTGISHTQTGNGQNYGNSAICFYFFGQNPLIFCVVLLAHLIIQSVIT
;
A
#
# COMPACT_ATOMS: atom_id res chain seq x y z
N VAL A 1 33.92 -22.27 -9.48
CA VAL A 1 32.67 -22.05 -8.72
C VAL A 1 31.71 -23.18 -9.06
N SER A 2 30.96 -23.71 -8.11
CA SER A 2 29.92 -24.72 -8.36
C SER A 2 28.58 -24.29 -7.78
N TRP A 3 27.50 -24.74 -8.40
CA TRP A 3 26.13 -24.53 -7.92
C TRP A 3 25.51 -25.85 -7.52
N ASN A 4 24.78 -25.88 -6.41
CA ASN A 4 23.97 -27.01 -5.99
C ASN A 4 22.64 -26.57 -5.39
N LYS A 5 21.59 -27.37 -5.57
CA LYS A 5 20.32 -27.21 -4.85
C LYS A 5 20.45 -27.88 -3.49
N VAL A 6 20.08 -27.18 -2.42
CA VAL A 6 20.13 -27.73 -1.05
C VAL A 6 19.21 -28.94 -0.96
N GLY A 7 19.71 -30.05 -0.39
CA GLY A 7 18.97 -31.31 -0.26
C GLY A 7 19.04 -32.25 -1.47
N ARG A 8 19.77 -31.87 -2.54
CA ARG A 8 20.10 -32.79 -3.65
C ARG A 8 21.55 -33.25 -3.52
N GLU A 9 21.80 -34.50 -3.93
CA GLU A 9 23.13 -35.14 -3.85
C GLU A 9 24.11 -34.65 -4.93
N HIS A 10 23.59 -34.26 -6.09
CA HIS A 10 24.41 -33.89 -7.25
C HIS A 10 24.54 -32.37 -7.40
N PHE A 11 25.71 -31.92 -7.86
CA PHE A 11 25.91 -30.54 -8.31
C PHE A 11 25.01 -30.24 -9.51
N LEU A 12 24.48 -29.02 -9.57
CA LEU A 12 23.82 -28.51 -10.77
C LEU A 12 24.87 -28.14 -11.81
N SER A 13 25.94 -27.48 -11.38
CA SER A 13 27.06 -27.10 -12.24
C SER A 13 28.40 -27.12 -11.52
N ILE A 14 29.46 -27.30 -12.30
CA ILE A 14 30.85 -27.08 -11.86
C ILE A 14 31.53 -26.25 -12.95
N GLY A 15 31.99 -25.06 -12.59
CA GLY A 15 32.45 -24.09 -13.57
C GLY A 15 31.31 -23.71 -14.51
N THR A 16 31.57 -23.71 -15.80
CA THR A 16 30.61 -23.39 -16.86
C THR A 16 29.81 -24.62 -17.33
N GLU A 17 30.11 -25.80 -16.80
CA GLU A 17 29.48 -27.05 -17.20
C GLU A 17 28.28 -27.38 -16.32
N ILE A 18 27.15 -27.75 -16.95
CA ILE A 18 25.95 -28.26 -16.27
C ILE A 18 26.08 -29.78 -16.11
N TRP A 19 25.87 -30.28 -14.90
CA TRP A 19 26.06 -31.69 -14.53
C TRP A 19 24.75 -32.48 -14.44
N VAL A 20 23.62 -31.78 -14.40
CA VAL A 20 22.27 -32.36 -14.42
C VAL A 20 21.69 -32.35 -15.83
N GLN A 21 20.86 -33.33 -16.18
CA GLN A 21 20.13 -33.34 -17.44
C GLN A 21 18.92 -32.41 -17.38
N ASP A 22 19.18 -31.10 -17.33
CA ASP A 22 18.15 -30.07 -17.36
C ASP A 22 18.54 -28.99 -18.39
N ALA A 23 17.88 -29.01 -19.55
CA ALA A 23 18.12 -28.07 -20.64
C ALA A 23 17.67 -26.63 -20.32
N ASN A 24 16.94 -26.45 -19.21
CA ASN A 24 16.50 -25.15 -18.72
C ASN A 24 17.62 -24.39 -17.99
N LEU A 25 18.67 -25.09 -17.57
CA LEU A 25 19.77 -24.53 -16.80
C LEU A 25 20.93 -24.11 -17.68
N GLU A 26 21.48 -22.94 -17.39
CA GLU A 26 22.74 -22.47 -17.97
C GLU A 26 23.57 -21.69 -16.95
N ILE A 27 24.87 -21.56 -17.23
CA ILE A 27 25.78 -20.72 -16.44
C ILE A 27 26.13 -19.48 -17.25
N ALA A 28 25.70 -18.32 -16.75
CA ALA A 28 26.15 -17.04 -17.25
C ALA A 28 27.39 -16.60 -16.45
N HIS A 29 28.55 -16.71 -17.08
CA HIS A 29 29.85 -16.34 -16.51
C HIS A 29 30.34 -15.03 -17.14
N TYR A 30 30.58 -14.03 -16.31
CA TYR A 30 31.14 -12.74 -16.73
C TYR A 30 32.47 -12.48 -16.02
N THR A 31 33.44 -11.95 -16.76
CA THR A 31 34.74 -11.51 -16.22
C THR A 31 34.89 -10.02 -16.44
N TRP A 32 35.10 -9.29 -15.35
CA TRP A 32 35.26 -7.85 -15.35
C TRP A 32 36.74 -7.47 -15.14
N PRO A 33 37.14 -6.22 -15.48
CA PRO A 33 38.45 -5.69 -15.13
C PRO A 33 38.77 -5.85 -13.63
N ALA A 34 40.06 -5.86 -13.28
CA ALA A 34 40.56 -6.10 -11.92
C ALA A 34 40.33 -7.53 -11.36
N GLY A 35 40.04 -8.51 -12.24
CA GLY A 35 39.99 -9.93 -11.85
C GLY A 35 38.70 -10.34 -11.13
N ILE A 36 37.64 -9.55 -11.29
CA ILE A 36 36.32 -9.84 -10.72
C ILE A 36 35.59 -10.80 -11.67
N SER A 37 34.93 -11.81 -11.12
CA SER A 37 34.19 -12.81 -11.89
C SER A 37 32.82 -13.09 -11.28
N GLU A 38 31.78 -13.06 -12.11
CA GLU A 38 30.41 -13.37 -11.74
C GLU A 38 29.99 -14.74 -12.28
N TRP A 39 29.35 -15.54 -11.44
CA TRP A 39 28.93 -16.90 -11.76
C TRP A 39 27.45 -17.08 -11.48
N ASN A 40 26.61 -16.83 -12.48
CA ASN A 40 25.16 -16.84 -12.33
C ASN A 40 24.57 -18.18 -12.80
N LEU A 41 23.81 -18.84 -11.94
CA LEU A 41 22.92 -19.95 -12.34
C LEU A 41 21.65 -19.35 -12.93
N VAL A 42 21.36 -19.65 -14.19
CA VAL A 42 20.24 -19.08 -14.93
C VAL A 42 19.26 -20.21 -15.29
N PHE A 43 17.98 -19.96 -15.03
CA PHE A 43 16.86 -20.76 -15.51
C PHE A 43 16.24 -20.01 -16.69
N ARG A 44 16.18 -20.62 -17.88
CA ARG A 44 15.57 -20.00 -19.08
C ARG A 44 14.07 -19.75 -18.88
N GLU A 45 13.40 -20.71 -18.27
CA GLU A 45 11.99 -20.72 -17.94
C GLU A 45 11.80 -21.30 -16.53
N ALA A 46 11.66 -20.44 -15.53
CA ALA A 46 11.51 -20.90 -14.15
C ALA A 46 10.19 -21.65 -13.93
N ARG A 47 10.26 -22.83 -13.31
CA ARG A 47 9.10 -23.65 -12.91
C ARG A 47 8.88 -23.55 -11.41
N PHE A 48 7.66 -23.81 -10.94
CA PHE A 48 7.36 -23.83 -9.50
C PHE A 48 8.30 -24.75 -8.70
N GLU A 49 8.62 -25.92 -9.26
CA GLU A 49 9.55 -26.91 -8.68
C GLU A 49 11.00 -26.42 -8.56
N ASP A 50 11.37 -25.38 -9.31
CA ASP A 50 12.68 -24.75 -9.22
C ASP A 50 12.80 -23.89 -7.96
N SER A 51 11.70 -23.56 -7.26
CA SER A 51 11.78 -22.90 -5.95
C SER A 51 12.63 -23.70 -4.96
N GLY A 52 13.38 -23.01 -4.11
CA GLY A 52 14.22 -23.64 -3.10
C GLY A 52 15.45 -22.84 -2.71
N LEU A 53 16.29 -23.46 -1.88
CA LEU A 53 17.60 -22.92 -1.50
C LEU A 53 18.68 -23.48 -2.41
N TYR A 54 19.59 -22.60 -2.83
CA TYR A 54 20.72 -22.91 -3.69
C TYR A 54 22.00 -22.43 -3.04
N ASP A 55 23.05 -23.23 -3.12
CA ASP A 55 24.37 -22.91 -2.62
C ASP A 55 25.30 -22.66 -3.82
N CYS A 56 25.94 -21.50 -3.82
CA CYS A 56 27.10 -21.19 -4.66
C CYS A 56 28.36 -21.48 -3.84
N GLN A 57 29.24 -22.31 -4.38
CA GLN A 57 30.40 -22.82 -3.68
C GLN A 57 31.70 -22.49 -4.40
N ILE A 58 32.68 -22.03 -3.62
CA ILE A 58 34.06 -21.84 -4.08
C ILE A 58 34.89 -22.89 -3.35
N ILE A 59 35.40 -23.84 -4.12
CA ILE A 59 36.31 -24.86 -3.62
C ILE A 59 37.72 -24.27 -3.69
N SER A 60 38.24 -23.83 -2.54
CA SER A 60 39.63 -23.45 -2.35
C SER A 60 40.27 -24.37 -1.29
N THR A 61 41.17 -23.87 -0.44
CA THR A 61 41.66 -24.59 0.74
C THR A 61 40.55 -24.89 1.75
N GLU A 62 39.56 -24.00 1.86
CA GLU A 62 38.33 -24.22 2.61
C GLU A 62 37.12 -23.98 1.71
N LYS A 63 36.03 -24.70 1.97
CA LYS A 63 34.80 -24.56 1.21
C LYS A 63 34.07 -23.28 1.63
N LEU A 64 34.06 -22.28 0.75
CA LEU A 64 33.22 -21.10 0.93
C LEU A 64 31.85 -21.35 0.30
N THR A 65 30.77 -21.09 1.04
CA THR A 65 29.39 -21.32 0.60
C THR A 65 28.56 -20.06 0.76
N PHE A 66 27.92 -19.62 -0.32
CA PHE A 66 26.95 -18.54 -0.32
C PHE A 66 25.56 -19.10 -0.66
N ARG A 67 24.58 -18.90 0.22
CA ARG A 67 23.23 -19.48 0.08
C ARG A 67 22.23 -18.43 -0.38
N VAL A 68 21.47 -18.78 -1.42
CA VAL A 68 20.39 -17.95 -1.99
C VAL A 68 19.07 -18.69 -1.97
N ARG A 69 17.95 -17.96 -1.86
CA ARG A 69 16.59 -18.51 -1.99
C ARG A 69 15.99 -18.06 -3.31
N LEU A 70 15.55 -19.02 -4.11
CA LEU A 70 14.71 -18.78 -5.28
C LEU A 70 13.26 -19.09 -4.91
N THR A 71 12.37 -18.14 -5.19
CA THR A 71 10.92 -18.29 -5.09
C THR A 71 10.33 -18.05 -6.48
N VAL A 72 9.63 -19.05 -7.02
CA VAL A 72 8.93 -18.95 -8.30
C VAL A 72 7.43 -18.90 -8.01
N SER A 73 6.76 -17.86 -8.50
CA SER A 73 5.33 -17.62 -8.33
C SER A 73 4.63 -17.48 -9.68
N GLU A 74 3.29 -17.64 -9.71
CA GLU A 74 2.51 -17.34 -10.90
C GLU A 74 2.72 -15.88 -11.30
N LYS A 75 2.75 -15.61 -12.61
CA LYS A 75 2.65 -14.23 -13.09
C LYS A 75 1.29 -13.68 -12.66
N PRO A 76 1.22 -12.49 -12.05
CA PRO A 76 -0.05 -11.86 -11.77
C PRO A 76 -0.87 -11.76 -13.07
N PRO A 77 -2.21 -11.90 -13.01
CA PRO A 77 -3.03 -11.67 -14.18
C PRO A 77 -2.78 -10.26 -14.71
N HIS A 78 -2.75 -10.12 -16.05
CA HIS A 78 -2.60 -8.81 -16.70
C HIS A 78 -3.90 -8.02 -16.53
N ASN A 79 -4.08 -7.42 -15.37
CA ASN A 79 -5.22 -6.58 -15.01
C ASN A 79 -4.67 -5.27 -14.44
N PRO A 80 -4.29 -4.33 -15.32
CA PRO A 80 -3.67 -3.10 -14.87
C PRO A 80 -4.72 -2.21 -14.19
N ILE A 81 -4.38 -1.70 -13.00
CA ILE A 81 -5.29 -0.94 -12.15
C ILE A 81 -4.49 0.21 -11.55
N ILE A 82 -5.11 1.39 -11.46
CA ILE A 82 -4.59 2.54 -10.73
C ILE A 82 -5.71 3.15 -9.89
N SER A 83 -5.40 3.58 -8.67
CA SER A 83 -6.34 4.24 -7.77
C SER A 83 -5.66 5.34 -6.97
N ILE A 84 -6.44 6.34 -6.57
CA ILE A 84 -6.03 7.36 -5.60
C ILE A 84 -6.93 7.24 -4.37
N GLU A 85 -6.30 7.24 -3.19
CA GLU A 85 -6.91 7.31 -1.88
C GLU A 85 -6.54 8.64 -1.23
N GLY A 86 -7.49 9.32 -0.60
CA GLY A 86 -7.24 10.61 0.04
C GLY A 86 -8.52 11.28 0.50
N LYS A 87 -8.39 12.44 1.17
CA LYS A 87 -9.55 13.26 1.54
C LYS A 87 -9.87 14.25 0.42
N GLU A 88 -11.13 14.28 -0.01
CA GLU A 88 -11.64 15.29 -0.94
C GLU A 88 -11.76 16.68 -0.30
N PHE A 89 -11.95 16.74 1.02
CA PHE A 89 -12.08 17.99 1.76
C PHE A 89 -11.02 18.07 2.86
N VAL A 90 -10.24 19.14 2.86
CA VAL A 90 -9.13 19.36 3.81
C VAL A 90 -9.28 20.76 4.41
N GLU A 91 -9.19 20.90 5.73
CA GLU A 91 -9.24 22.23 6.35
C GLU A 91 -7.95 23.01 6.07
N SER A 92 -8.06 24.32 5.84
CA SER A 92 -6.89 25.19 5.65
C SER A 92 -5.92 25.06 6.83
N GLY A 93 -4.63 24.93 6.51
CA GLY A 93 -3.55 24.68 7.47
C GLY A 93 -3.32 23.20 7.77
N GLN A 94 -4.20 22.28 7.37
CA GLN A 94 -3.95 20.84 7.45
C GLN A 94 -3.19 20.33 6.22
N THR A 95 -2.56 19.16 6.36
CA THR A 95 -1.85 18.53 5.25
C THR A 95 -2.83 17.90 4.25
N VAL A 96 -2.68 18.25 2.97
CA VAL A 96 -3.31 17.48 1.88
C VAL A 96 -2.49 16.21 1.71
N TYR A 97 -3.11 15.05 1.89
CA TYR A 97 -2.48 13.74 1.73
C TYR A 97 -3.24 12.92 0.71
N LEU A 98 -2.55 12.55 -0.37
CA LEU A 98 -3.04 11.66 -1.42
C LEU A 98 -2.08 10.49 -1.58
N LYS A 99 -2.64 9.29 -1.71
CA LYS A 99 -1.91 8.06 -1.92
C LYS A 99 -2.38 7.42 -3.21
N CYS A 100 -1.48 7.25 -4.15
CA CYS A 100 -1.73 6.57 -5.41
C CYS A 100 -1.12 5.17 -5.40
N ASN A 101 -1.88 4.19 -5.87
CA ASN A 101 -1.46 2.81 -5.97
C ASN A 101 -1.72 2.33 -7.40
N THR A 102 -0.71 1.73 -8.04
CA THR A 102 -0.82 1.17 -9.39
C THR A 102 -0.19 -0.22 -9.49
N THR A 103 -0.81 -1.08 -10.28
CA THR A 103 -0.29 -2.36 -10.76
C THR A 103 -0.41 -2.41 -12.28
N GLU A 104 0.65 -2.77 -13.01
CA GLU A 104 0.66 -2.91 -14.47
C GLU A 104 0.47 -4.37 -14.93
N GLY A 105 -0.11 -5.21 -14.07
CA GLY A 105 -0.33 -6.63 -14.33
C GLY A 105 0.95 -7.45 -14.17
N ASP A 106 1.48 -7.96 -15.29
CA ASP A 106 2.67 -8.81 -15.34
C ASP A 106 3.99 -8.02 -15.41
N ARG A 107 3.92 -6.69 -15.56
CA ARG A 107 5.07 -5.78 -15.51
C ARG A 107 5.03 -4.93 -14.26
N MET A 108 6.22 -4.67 -13.69
CA MET A 108 6.36 -3.67 -12.64
C MET A 108 6.19 -2.26 -13.23
N PRO A 109 5.33 -1.40 -12.65
CA PRO A 109 5.19 -0.02 -13.08
C PRO A 109 6.52 0.73 -13.05
N GLU A 110 6.82 1.50 -14.09
CA GLU A 110 8.10 2.19 -14.21
C GLU A 110 8.17 3.41 -13.30
N ASP A 111 7.14 4.25 -13.29
CA ASP A 111 7.07 5.40 -12.40
C ASP A 111 5.62 5.85 -12.12
N LEU A 112 5.45 6.77 -11.18
CA LEU A 112 4.19 7.49 -10.92
C LEU A 112 4.43 9.00 -10.92
N ASP A 113 3.70 9.72 -11.76
CA ASP A 113 3.72 11.18 -11.83
C ASP A 113 2.45 11.76 -11.19
N TRP A 114 2.61 12.87 -10.45
CA TRP A 114 1.49 13.67 -9.94
C TRP A 114 1.31 14.93 -10.77
N PHE A 115 0.05 15.28 -11.03
CA PHE A 115 -0.34 16.54 -11.67
C PHE A 115 -1.43 17.22 -10.85
N LYS A 116 -1.45 18.55 -10.89
CA LYS A 116 -2.54 19.38 -10.38
C LYS A 116 -3.05 20.25 -11.51
N ASP A 117 -4.33 20.13 -11.83
CA ASP A 117 -5.00 20.95 -12.85
C ASP A 117 -4.35 20.89 -14.25
N GLY A 118 -3.64 19.80 -14.53
CA GLY A 118 -2.92 19.56 -15.79
C GLY A 118 -1.41 19.82 -15.73
N ASP A 119 -0.93 20.53 -14.72
CA ASP A 119 0.49 20.84 -14.53
C ASP A 119 1.18 19.77 -13.69
N LYS A 120 2.37 19.35 -14.11
CA LYS A 120 3.13 18.34 -13.38
C LYS A 120 3.65 18.92 -12.06
N ILE A 121 3.46 18.19 -10.97
CA ILE A 121 3.98 18.58 -9.66
C ILE A 121 5.42 18.09 -9.54
N GLU A 122 6.38 19.01 -9.64
CA GLU A 122 7.79 18.73 -9.36
C GLU A 122 8.11 19.14 -7.91
N ALA A 123 8.25 18.16 -7.01
CA ALA A 123 8.46 18.43 -5.58
C ALA A 123 9.72 19.28 -5.30
N SER A 124 10.71 19.30 -6.20
CA SER A 124 11.89 20.15 -6.09
C SER A 124 11.59 21.66 -6.20
N GLU A 125 10.44 22.03 -6.79
CA GLU A 125 10.04 23.42 -6.98
C GLU A 125 9.28 24.00 -5.77
N TYR A 126 8.75 23.12 -4.90
CA TYR A 126 7.86 23.50 -3.80
C TYR A 126 8.35 22.94 -2.46
N PRO A 127 8.86 23.78 -1.53
CA PRO A 127 9.48 23.31 -0.29
C PRO A 127 8.49 22.66 0.69
N ASN A 128 7.19 22.91 0.54
CA ASN A 128 6.13 22.33 1.37
C ASN A 128 5.51 21.06 0.76
N ILE A 129 5.98 20.61 -0.41
CA ILE A 129 5.51 19.39 -1.06
C ILE A 129 6.50 18.26 -0.85
N LEU A 130 5.99 17.09 -0.47
CA LEU A 130 6.75 15.86 -0.37
C LEU A 130 6.07 14.79 -1.23
N ILE A 131 6.86 14.18 -2.12
CA ILE A 131 6.44 13.02 -2.91
C ILE A 131 7.33 11.83 -2.53
N THR A 132 6.72 10.75 -2.07
CA THR A 132 7.41 9.47 -1.81
C THR A 132 6.94 8.42 -2.82
N LYS A 133 7.81 7.43 -3.08
CA LYS A 133 7.53 6.32 -4.00
C LYS A 133 8.04 5.00 -3.40
N PHE A 134 7.20 3.98 -3.35
CA PHE A 134 7.49 2.68 -2.76
C PHE A 134 7.15 1.55 -3.72
N ARG A 135 8.11 0.64 -3.90
CA ARG A 135 8.01 -0.51 -4.79
C ARG A 135 7.79 -1.79 -4.00
N PHE A 136 6.70 -2.48 -4.26
CA PHE A 136 6.36 -3.77 -3.65
C PHE A 136 6.49 -4.88 -4.69
N LYS A 137 7.60 -5.63 -4.63
CA LYS A 137 7.92 -6.68 -5.61
C LYS A 137 6.94 -7.85 -5.54
N ASP A 138 6.50 -8.23 -4.35
CA ASP A 138 5.62 -9.38 -4.13
C ASP A 138 4.23 -9.19 -4.78
N THR A 139 3.76 -7.95 -4.84
CA THR A 139 2.44 -7.59 -5.42
C THR A 139 2.56 -6.90 -6.77
N MET A 140 3.77 -6.73 -7.33
CA MET A 140 4.04 -5.95 -8.54
C MET A 140 3.43 -4.54 -8.51
N THR A 141 3.47 -3.90 -7.34
CA THR A 141 2.79 -2.63 -7.08
C THR A 141 3.79 -1.48 -6.93
N LEU A 142 3.44 -0.32 -7.48
CA LEU A 142 4.10 0.95 -7.20
C LEU A 142 3.11 1.87 -6.48
N VAL A 143 3.53 2.38 -5.33
CA VAL A 143 2.75 3.33 -4.53
C VAL A 143 3.48 4.65 -4.51
N SER A 144 2.75 5.76 -4.69
CA SER A 144 3.28 7.10 -4.48
C SER A 144 2.40 7.88 -3.51
N GLU A 145 3.00 8.60 -2.57
CA GLU A 145 2.27 9.48 -1.67
C GLU A 145 2.66 10.93 -1.94
N LEU A 146 1.66 11.78 -2.12
CA LEU A 146 1.79 13.22 -2.24
C LEU A 146 1.30 13.87 -0.95
N MET A 147 2.15 14.70 -0.35
CA MET A 147 1.85 15.50 0.83
C MET A 147 2.11 16.97 0.55
N ILE A 148 1.10 17.81 0.79
CA ILE A 148 1.25 19.27 0.79
C ILE A 148 1.06 19.76 2.22
N ILE A 149 2.16 20.14 2.85
CA ILE A 149 2.18 20.57 4.25
C ILE A 149 1.53 21.96 4.37
N SER A 150 0.68 22.13 5.37
CA SER A 150 -0.03 23.38 5.65
C SER A 150 -0.81 23.89 4.44
N GLY A 151 -1.73 23.06 3.92
CA GLY A 151 -2.49 23.34 2.72
C GLY A 151 -3.32 24.62 2.80
N THR A 152 -3.43 25.29 1.66
CA THR A 152 -4.09 26.58 1.46
C THR A 152 -5.17 26.47 0.40
N GLY A 153 -6.00 27.50 0.24
CA GLY A 153 -7.01 27.53 -0.82
C GLY A 153 -6.44 27.30 -2.23
N ASN A 154 -5.20 27.70 -2.49
CA ASN A 154 -4.51 27.50 -3.77
C ASN A 154 -4.17 26.03 -4.07
N ASP A 155 -4.11 25.21 -3.03
CA ASP A 155 -3.87 23.77 -3.15
C ASP A 155 -5.16 23.02 -3.52
N SER A 156 -6.31 23.71 -3.62
CA SER A 156 -7.52 23.12 -4.20
C SER A 156 -7.35 22.90 -5.71
N GLY A 157 -7.87 21.80 -6.23
CA GLY A 157 -7.79 21.45 -7.64
C GLY A 157 -8.03 19.98 -7.92
N THR A 158 -7.92 19.61 -9.19
CA THR A 158 -7.97 18.22 -9.63
C THR A 158 -6.56 17.63 -9.61
N TYR A 159 -6.34 16.67 -8.73
CA TYR A 159 -5.11 15.93 -8.63
C TYR A 159 -5.18 14.67 -9.47
N ILE A 160 -4.16 14.45 -10.29
CA ILE A 160 -4.06 13.31 -11.19
C ILE A 160 -2.79 12.54 -10.84
N CYS A 161 -2.93 11.23 -10.71
CA CYS A 161 -1.81 10.30 -10.62
C CYS A 161 -1.75 9.49 -11.91
N ARG A 162 -0.56 9.43 -12.52
CA ARG A 162 -0.36 8.78 -13.82
C ARG A 162 0.82 7.82 -13.78
N SER A 163 0.57 6.56 -14.17
CA SER A 163 1.60 5.54 -14.40
C SER A 163 2.03 5.48 -15.87
N SER A 164 1.06 5.58 -16.78
CA SER A 164 1.25 5.50 -18.24
C SER A 164 0.16 6.28 -18.98
N SER A 165 0.12 6.23 -20.32
CA SER A 165 -0.93 6.88 -21.12
C SER A 165 -2.34 6.41 -20.77
N ASP A 166 -2.48 5.12 -20.42
CA ASP A 166 -3.78 4.46 -20.24
C ASP A 166 -4.08 4.16 -18.76
N LEU A 167 -3.15 4.46 -17.85
CA LEU A 167 -3.29 4.28 -16.40
C LEU A 167 -3.20 5.62 -15.68
N ILE A 168 -4.38 6.23 -15.55
CA ILE A 168 -4.59 7.53 -14.94
C ILE A 168 -5.73 7.43 -13.93
N ALA A 169 -5.51 7.96 -12.73
CA ALA A 169 -6.55 8.18 -11.73
C ALA A 169 -6.60 9.67 -11.37
N SER A 170 -7.78 10.16 -10.98
CA SER A 170 -7.98 11.55 -10.60
C SER A 170 -8.87 11.70 -9.37
N VAL A 171 -8.61 12.72 -8.55
CA VAL A 171 -9.44 13.10 -7.41
C VAL A 171 -9.52 14.63 -7.33
N GLU A 172 -10.68 15.17 -7.03
CA GLU A 172 -10.86 16.60 -6.76
C GLU A 172 -10.65 16.86 -5.26
N VAL A 173 -9.76 17.79 -4.93
CA VAL A 173 -9.48 18.19 -3.55
C VAL A 173 -9.89 19.65 -3.36
N ASN A 174 -10.64 19.90 -2.29
CA ASN A 174 -11.10 21.22 -1.89
C ASN A 174 -10.54 21.56 -0.51
N VAL A 175 -9.70 22.59 -0.45
CA VAL A 175 -9.15 23.10 0.80
C VAL A 175 -10.07 24.17 1.37
N LEU A 176 -10.75 23.83 2.46
CA LEU A 176 -11.74 24.65 3.14
C LEU A 176 -11.06 25.77 3.91
N VAL A 177 -11.13 26.98 3.36
CA VAL A 177 -10.76 28.20 4.10
C VAL A 177 -11.95 28.59 4.97
N ALA A 178 -11.75 28.61 6.29
CA ALA A 178 -12.78 29.05 7.20
C ALA A 178 -13.06 30.54 6.99
N ASP A 179 -14.09 30.84 6.22
CA ASP A 179 -14.69 32.16 6.26
C ASP A 179 -15.60 32.24 7.50
N SER A 180 -15.72 33.42 8.09
CA SER A 180 -16.40 33.66 9.38
C SER A 180 -17.90 33.31 9.41
N SER A 181 -18.45 32.72 8.34
CA SER A 181 -19.87 32.35 8.21
C SER A 181 -20.05 30.93 7.63
N ASN A 182 -19.53 29.91 8.33
CA ASN A 182 -19.93 28.52 8.03
C ASN A 182 -21.41 28.30 8.41
N VAL A 183 -22.31 28.50 7.44
CA VAL A 183 -23.73 28.15 7.59
C VAL A 183 -23.87 26.64 7.37
N LYS A 184 -24.20 25.92 8.45
CA LYS A 184 -24.58 24.50 8.40
C LYS A 184 -25.70 24.32 7.37
N ARG A 185 -25.42 23.62 6.26
CA ARG A 185 -26.44 23.27 5.28
C ARG A 185 -27.46 22.35 5.96
N GLY A 186 -28.64 22.90 6.24
CA GLY A 186 -29.75 22.12 6.79
C GLY A 186 -30.06 20.95 5.87
N THR A 187 -30.22 19.76 6.46
CA THR A 187 -30.78 18.59 5.80
C THR A 187 -32.10 18.98 5.13
N GLY A 188 -32.15 18.88 3.79
CA GLY A 188 -33.34 19.14 3.00
C GLY A 188 -34.49 18.29 3.51
N ILE A 189 -35.59 18.95 3.87
CA ILE A 189 -36.86 18.33 4.20
C ILE A 189 -37.41 17.75 2.90
N SER A 190 -37.40 16.43 2.80
CA SER A 190 -38.21 15.70 1.83
C SER A 190 -39.68 16.05 2.08
N HIS A 191 -40.34 16.63 1.09
CA HIS A 191 -41.77 16.84 1.08
C HIS A 191 -42.49 15.48 1.21
N THR A 192 -43.13 15.26 2.36
CA THR A 192 -44.25 14.33 2.47
C THR A 192 -45.40 15.08 3.12
N GLN A 193 -46.38 15.48 2.31
CA GLN A 193 -47.67 15.95 2.82
C GLN A 193 -48.43 14.77 3.41
N THR A 194 -48.96 14.91 4.64
CA THR A 194 -50.28 14.42 5.05
C THR A 194 -50.61 14.91 6.47
N GLY A 195 -51.79 15.53 6.63
CA GLY A 195 -52.62 15.37 7.84
C GLY A 195 -52.72 16.55 8.81
N ASN A 196 -53.78 17.36 8.66
CA ASN A 196 -54.31 18.30 9.66
C ASN A 196 -54.67 17.58 10.98
N GLY A 197 -54.41 18.24 12.12
CA GLY A 197 -54.96 17.86 13.43
C GLY A 197 -54.72 18.94 14.49
N GLN A 198 -55.80 19.41 15.11
CA GLN A 198 -55.91 20.64 15.90
C GLN A 198 -55.31 20.57 17.32
N ASN A 199 -54.93 21.75 17.82
CA ASN A 199 -54.61 22.10 19.21
C ASN A 199 -55.65 21.58 20.24
N TYR A 200 -55.17 21.11 21.39
CA TYR A 200 -55.75 21.40 22.72
C TYR A 200 -54.65 21.29 23.79
N GLY A 201 -54.60 22.29 24.69
CA GLY A 201 -53.56 22.42 25.71
C GLY A 201 -53.88 21.82 27.08
N ASN A 202 -52.88 21.99 27.94
CA ASN A 202 -52.86 22.05 29.42
C ASN A 202 -52.86 20.76 30.27
N SER A 203 -51.84 20.77 31.17
CA SER A 203 -51.86 20.43 32.60
C SER A 203 -51.09 19.19 33.07
N ALA A 204 -49.92 19.51 33.64
CA ALA A 204 -49.26 19.08 34.88
C ALA A 204 -49.69 17.80 35.64
N ILE A 205 -48.68 17.10 36.21
CA ILE A 205 -48.50 16.61 37.60
C ILE A 205 -47.12 15.90 37.63
N CYS A 206 -46.05 16.49 38.18
CA CYS A 206 -45.56 16.53 39.58
C CYS A 206 -44.76 15.30 40.08
N PHE A 207 -43.44 15.53 40.24
CA PHE A 207 -42.44 15.08 41.26
C PHE A 207 -42.27 13.56 41.54
N TYR A 208 -41.05 13.02 41.66
CA TYR A 208 -40.10 13.24 42.76
C TYR A 208 -38.60 13.12 42.37
N PHE A 209 -37.79 13.94 43.06
CA PHE A 209 -36.34 13.83 43.32
C PHE A 209 -35.95 12.47 43.96
N PHE A 210 -34.71 11.99 44.14
CA PHE A 210 -33.35 12.51 44.36
C PHE A 210 -32.38 11.36 43.94
N GLY A 211 -31.17 11.61 43.46
CA GLY A 211 -30.00 11.61 44.34
C GLY A 211 -29.24 10.26 44.36
N GLN A 212 -28.11 10.26 43.65
CA GLN A 212 -26.93 9.38 43.67
C GLN A 212 -26.80 8.27 44.73
N ASN A 213 -26.28 7.11 44.29
CA ASN A 213 -25.34 6.31 45.08
C ASN A 213 -24.30 5.60 44.16
N PRO A 214 -22.98 5.84 44.32
CA PRO A 214 -21.95 5.46 43.33
C PRO A 214 -21.46 4.01 43.42
N LEU A 215 -22.11 3.16 44.22
CA LEU A 215 -21.70 1.75 44.42
C LEU A 215 -22.27 0.79 43.37
N ILE A 216 -23.19 1.24 42.52
CA ILE A 216 -23.88 0.39 41.53
C ILE A 216 -23.08 0.27 40.21
N PHE A 217 -22.14 1.17 39.93
CA PHE A 217 -21.32 1.09 38.71
C PHE A 217 -20.12 0.13 38.81
N CYS A 218 -19.66 -0.22 40.01
CA CYS A 218 -18.51 -1.14 40.17
C CYS A 218 -18.87 -2.63 40.03
N VAL A 219 -20.14 -3.02 40.17
CA VAL A 219 -20.53 -4.45 40.10
C VAL A 219 -20.84 -4.90 38.67
N VAL A 220 -21.25 -4.00 37.79
CA VAL A 220 -21.59 -4.33 36.39
C VAL A 220 -20.34 -4.40 35.49
N LEU A 221 -19.28 -3.65 35.80
CA LEU A 221 -18.01 -3.70 35.05
C LEU A 221 -17.11 -4.90 35.41
N LEU A 222 -17.24 -5.48 36.62
CA LEU A 222 -16.48 -6.68 37.02
C LEU A 222 -17.10 -7.99 36.51
N ALA A 223 -18.40 -8.01 36.19
CA ALA A 223 -19.07 -9.21 35.65
C ALA A 223 -18.79 -9.43 34.15
N HIS A 224 -18.45 -8.39 33.39
CA HIS A 224 -18.08 -8.53 31.98
C HIS A 224 -16.63 -8.95 31.74
N LEU A 225 -15.73 -8.70 32.70
CA LEU A 225 -14.31 -9.06 32.60
C LEU A 225 -13.96 -10.50 32.99
N ILE A 226 -14.91 -11.28 33.55
CA ILE A 226 -14.68 -12.69 33.89
C ILE A 226 -15.17 -13.64 32.77
N ILE A 227 -16.04 -13.19 31.86
CA ILE A 227 -16.62 -14.06 30.82
C ILE A 227 -15.73 -14.20 29.57
N GLN A 228 -14.73 -13.34 29.35
CA GLN A 228 -13.79 -13.49 28.21
C GLN A 228 -12.46 -14.22 28.54
N SER A 229 -12.23 -14.65 29.78
CA SER A 229 -11.01 -15.41 30.15
C SER A 229 -11.23 -16.91 30.37
N VAL A 230 -12.40 -17.46 30.00
CA VAL A 230 -12.72 -18.90 30.14
C VAL A 230 -13.13 -19.57 28.82
N ILE A 231 -13.12 -18.85 27.69
CA ILE A 231 -13.31 -19.46 26.36
C ILE A 231 -12.29 -18.90 25.37
N THR A 232 -11.03 -19.31 25.55
CA THR A 232 -10.09 -19.79 24.51
C THR A 232 -8.87 -20.38 25.21
#